data_AF-A0A7Y0FSL1-F1
#
_entry.id   AF-A0A7Y0FSL1-F1
#
_cell.length_a   1.000
_cell.length_b   1.000
_cell.length_c   1.000
_cell.angle_alpha   90.00
_cell.angle_beta   90.00
_cell.angle_gamma   90.00
#
_symmetry.space_group_name_H-M   'P 1'
#
loop_
_entity.id
_entity.type
_entity.pdbx_description
1 polymer ?
#
loop_
_entity_poly.entity_id
_entity_poly.type
_entity_poly.pdbx_seq_one_letter_code
_entity_poly.pdbx_strand_id
1 'polypeptide(L)'
;MKVNLLLISMMVAVLFSCKEKKEAVKTEVSQPALADTVAAAPPEEIKTDTAVIKEPENIKTEEPGAEPEAISYDLAFNKFPSSNYKFIKKAKLDFSSDEGAYNFRTRIKEAYASGTPDFARYYITVIFGCGASCIMGSMMDVRDGKIYGLPLGEETSCMFAEDRAIFNLNSRLFIASICKESPEDESVYYHAFVWNEDKKVFEKVEEKDIK
;
A
#
# COMPACT_ATOMS: atom_id res chain seq x y z
N MET A 1 -62.32 11.73 -11.13
CA MET A 1 -62.85 10.35 -11.09
C MET A 1 -61.97 9.57 -10.12
N LYS A 2 -62.55 9.15 -8.98
CA LYS A 2 -61.95 8.23 -7.99
C LYS A 2 -61.98 6.79 -8.52
N VAL A 3 -61.29 5.90 -7.80
CA VAL A 3 -61.26 4.41 -7.80
C VAL A 3 -59.84 3.95 -8.14
N ASN A 4 -59.11 3.08 -7.44
CA ASN A 4 -59.14 2.37 -6.14
C ASN A 4 -57.76 1.65 -6.11
N LEU A 5 -56.88 1.73 -5.11
CA LEU A 5 -56.90 1.13 -3.76
C LEU A 5 -57.29 -0.37 -3.71
N LEU A 6 -56.41 -1.17 -3.11
CA LEU A 6 -56.53 -2.56 -2.61
C LEU A 6 -55.99 -3.68 -3.52
N LEU A 7 -54.83 -4.21 -3.13
CA LEU A 7 -54.74 -5.60 -2.67
C LEU A 7 -53.60 -5.74 -1.67
N ILE A 8 -54.03 -5.81 -0.41
CA ILE A 8 -53.26 -6.04 0.81
C ILE A 8 -53.21 -7.54 1.07
N SER A 9 -52.05 -8.00 1.54
CA SER A 9 -51.83 -9.17 2.40
C SER A 9 -52.10 -10.57 1.84
N MET A 10 -51.02 -11.35 1.75
CA MET A 10 -51.06 -12.70 2.32
C MET A 10 -49.83 -12.94 3.19
N MET A 11 -49.96 -12.49 4.44
CA MET A 11 -49.15 -12.91 5.56
C MET A 11 -49.53 -14.35 5.91
N VAL A 12 -48.62 -15.31 5.74
CA VAL A 12 -48.68 -16.60 6.45
C VAL A 12 -47.37 -16.76 7.19
N ALA A 13 -47.39 -16.35 8.45
CA ALA A 13 -46.42 -16.72 9.45
C ALA A 13 -46.68 -18.19 9.83
N VAL A 14 -45.71 -19.08 9.58
CA VAL A 14 -45.66 -20.39 10.22
C VAL A 14 -44.64 -20.31 11.35
N LEU A 15 -45.10 -19.85 12.50
CA LEU A 15 -44.44 -20.05 13.78
C LEU A 15 -44.72 -21.49 14.24
N PHE A 16 -43.83 -22.42 13.92
CA PHE A 16 -43.71 -23.65 14.72
C PHE A 16 -42.60 -23.45 15.75
N SER A 17 -43.06 -23.01 16.92
CA SER A 17 -42.41 -23.09 18.21
C SER A 17 -42.12 -24.55 18.55
N CYS A 18 -40.83 -24.92 18.65
CA CYS A 18 -40.38 -26.03 19.49
C CYS A 18 -39.58 -25.44 20.63
N LYS A 19 -40.26 -25.20 21.76
CA LYS A 19 -39.67 -24.82 23.04
C LYS A 19 -39.32 -26.08 23.84
N GLU A 20 -38.01 -26.24 24.04
CA GLU A 20 -37.27 -26.90 25.13
C GLU A 20 -37.54 -28.38 25.50
N LYS A 21 -36.48 -29.19 25.36
CA LYS A 21 -35.98 -30.02 26.47
C LYS A 21 -34.45 -29.94 26.54
N LYS A 22 -33.94 -29.24 27.55
CA LYS A 22 -32.60 -29.44 28.10
C LYS A 22 -32.70 -30.60 29.08
N GLU A 23 -31.99 -31.70 28.84
CA GLU A 23 -31.54 -32.58 29.90
C GLU A 23 -30.10 -33.00 29.67
N ALA A 24 -29.41 -33.12 30.80
CA ALA A 24 -27.97 -33.20 30.96
C ALA A 24 -27.42 -34.57 30.55
N VAL A 25 -26.35 -34.57 29.76
CA VAL A 25 -25.45 -35.73 29.70
C VAL A 25 -24.43 -35.56 30.81
N LYS A 26 -24.54 -36.46 31.78
CA LYS A 26 -23.68 -36.55 32.96
C LYS A 26 -22.25 -36.87 32.53
N THR A 27 -21.33 -36.10 33.10
CA THR A 27 -19.95 -36.48 33.36
C THR A 27 -19.93 -37.79 34.15
N GLU A 28 -19.27 -38.82 33.63
CA GLU A 28 -18.65 -39.81 34.48
C GLU A 28 -17.22 -40.08 34.00
N VAL A 29 -16.36 -40.08 34.99
CA VAL A 29 -14.91 -39.96 34.95
C VAL A 29 -14.31 -41.34 34.68
N SER A 30 -13.42 -41.42 33.70
CA SER A 30 -12.30 -42.37 33.77
C SER A 30 -11.01 -41.62 33.44
N GLN A 31 -10.18 -41.50 34.47
CA GLN A 31 -8.78 -41.09 34.39
C GLN A 31 -7.92 -42.37 34.26
N PRO A 32 -6.60 -42.26 34.02
CA PRO A 32 -5.94 -42.14 32.73
C PRO A 32 -5.18 -43.43 32.37
N ALA A 33 -5.00 -43.72 31.07
CA ALA A 33 -4.04 -44.71 30.61
C ALA A 33 -3.16 -44.11 29.52
N LEU A 34 -1.89 -43.89 29.91
CA LEU A 34 -0.66 -43.84 29.13
C LEU A 34 -0.55 -42.84 27.97
N ALA A 35 0.33 -41.87 28.19
CA ALA A 35 0.92 -41.03 27.17
C ALA A 35 1.77 -41.87 26.21
N ASP A 36 1.46 -41.81 24.91
CA ASP A 36 2.43 -42.14 23.87
C ASP A 36 2.99 -40.85 23.29
N THR A 37 4.08 -40.42 23.93
CA THR A 37 5.09 -39.54 23.38
C THR A 37 5.77 -40.27 22.23
N VAL A 38 5.50 -39.86 20.98
CA VAL A 38 6.43 -40.18 19.89
C VAL A 38 7.60 -39.22 20.03
N ALA A 39 8.65 -39.72 20.70
CA ALA A 39 9.95 -39.11 20.75
C ALA A 39 10.54 -39.09 19.33
N ALA A 40 10.91 -37.91 18.85
CA ALA A 40 11.79 -37.78 17.70
C ALA A 40 13.13 -38.43 18.06
N ALA A 41 13.59 -39.36 17.22
CA ALA A 41 14.89 -39.98 17.37
C ALA A 41 16.01 -38.92 17.18
N PRO A 42 17.13 -39.00 17.94
CA PRO A 42 18.27 -38.12 17.74
C PRO A 42 18.94 -38.36 16.38
N PRO A 43 19.52 -37.34 15.72
CA PRO A 43 20.31 -37.55 14.51
C PRO A 43 21.61 -38.31 14.85
N GLU A 44 21.83 -39.44 14.19
CA GLU A 44 23.14 -40.11 14.15
C GLU A 44 24.12 -39.33 13.27
N GLU A 45 25.34 -39.20 13.78
CA GLU A 45 26.49 -38.55 13.13
C GLU A 45 26.94 -39.33 11.89
N ILE A 46 26.87 -38.70 10.72
CA ILE A 46 27.53 -39.21 9.52
C ILE A 46 28.96 -38.64 9.51
N LYS A 47 29.93 -39.55 9.62
CA LYS A 47 31.36 -39.30 9.53
C LYS A 47 31.73 -38.63 8.19
N THR A 48 32.38 -37.48 8.29
CA THR A 48 32.97 -36.77 7.16
C THR A 48 34.31 -37.41 6.80
N ASP A 49 34.34 -38.18 5.71
CA ASP A 49 35.60 -38.52 5.05
C ASP A 49 35.98 -37.42 4.05
N THR A 50 37.26 -37.10 4.12
CA THR A 50 37.97 -36.05 3.40
C THR A 50 37.98 -36.32 1.89
N ALA A 51 37.52 -35.35 1.10
CA ALA A 51 37.85 -35.27 -0.32
C ALA A 51 38.01 -33.80 -0.74
N VAL A 52 39.28 -33.44 -0.96
CA VAL A 52 39.78 -32.20 -1.53
C VAL A 52 39.14 -31.95 -2.90
N ILE A 53 38.46 -30.82 -3.07
CA ILE A 53 38.17 -30.25 -4.39
C ILE A 53 38.55 -28.77 -4.38
N LYS A 54 39.28 -28.43 -5.44
CA LYS A 54 40.09 -27.25 -5.67
C LYS A 54 39.29 -25.97 -5.74
N GLU A 55 39.90 -24.93 -5.20
CA GLU A 55 39.62 -23.51 -5.45
C GLU A 55 39.61 -23.20 -6.96
N PRO A 56 38.71 -22.30 -7.40
CA PRO A 56 39.19 -21.29 -8.32
C PRO A 56 38.91 -19.89 -7.79
N GLU A 57 40.01 -19.17 -7.55
CA GLU A 57 40.09 -17.73 -7.67
C GLU A 57 39.52 -17.30 -9.03
N ASN A 58 38.51 -16.43 -9.03
CA ASN A 58 38.52 -15.23 -9.88
C ASN A 58 37.44 -14.24 -9.39
N ILE A 59 37.85 -13.33 -8.51
CA ILE A 59 37.08 -12.12 -8.19
C ILE A 59 37.22 -11.20 -9.40
N LYS A 60 36.20 -11.18 -10.26
CA LYS A 60 35.97 -10.02 -11.11
C LYS A 60 35.18 -9.02 -10.28
N THR A 61 35.85 -7.94 -9.92
CA THR A 61 35.27 -6.68 -9.48
C THR A 61 34.19 -6.26 -10.48
N GLU A 62 32.93 -6.46 -10.12
CA GLU A 62 31.83 -5.78 -10.79
C GLU A 62 31.85 -4.32 -10.32
N GLU A 63 31.95 -3.41 -11.28
CA GLU A 63 31.82 -1.98 -11.03
C GLU A 63 30.50 -1.67 -10.33
N PRO A 64 30.45 -0.64 -9.46
CA PRO A 64 29.19 -0.17 -8.90
C PRO A 64 28.26 0.23 -10.04
N GLY A 65 27.13 -0.47 -10.15
CA GLY A 65 26.14 -0.28 -11.19
C GLY A 65 25.77 1.18 -11.35
N ALA A 66 25.72 1.61 -12.60
CA ALA A 66 25.15 2.88 -13.02
C ALA A 66 23.79 3.07 -12.33
N GLU A 67 23.59 4.23 -11.68
CA GLU A 67 22.25 4.71 -11.37
C GLU A 67 21.42 4.65 -12.66
N PRO A 68 20.15 4.17 -12.62
CA PRO A 68 19.30 4.23 -13.79
C PRO A 68 19.25 5.68 -14.28
N GLU A 69 19.61 5.90 -15.53
CA GLU A 69 19.55 7.20 -16.19
C GLU A 69 18.13 7.77 -16.00
N ALA A 70 18.01 8.82 -15.18
CA ALA A 70 16.73 9.45 -14.93
C ALA A 70 16.21 10.02 -16.25
N ILE A 71 15.18 9.38 -16.81
CA ILE A 71 14.46 9.92 -17.96
C ILE A 71 13.86 11.25 -17.51
N SER A 72 14.42 12.35 -18.03
CA SER A 72 13.99 13.70 -17.68
C SER A 72 12.76 14.06 -18.50
N TYR A 73 11.59 13.88 -17.92
CA TYR A 73 10.33 14.40 -18.48
C TYR A 73 10.25 15.91 -18.28
N ASP A 74 9.90 16.66 -19.33
CA ASP A 74 9.61 18.11 -19.24
C ASP A 74 8.24 18.33 -18.58
N LEU A 75 8.19 18.15 -17.26
CA LEU A 75 6.98 18.29 -16.46
C LEU A 75 6.90 19.69 -15.86
N ALA A 76 5.75 20.32 -16.02
CA ALA A 76 5.46 21.70 -15.62
C ALA A 76 5.22 21.86 -14.10
N PHE A 77 6.11 21.34 -13.26
CA PHE A 77 6.04 21.45 -11.79
C PHE A 77 5.90 22.90 -11.30
N ASN A 78 6.50 23.85 -12.02
CA ASN A 78 6.46 25.29 -11.74
C ASN A 78 5.06 25.91 -11.92
N LYS A 79 4.16 25.31 -12.73
CA LYS A 79 2.76 25.76 -12.87
C LYS A 79 1.92 25.42 -11.64
N PHE A 80 2.38 24.49 -10.81
CA PHE A 80 1.66 24.03 -9.61
C PHE A 80 2.45 24.30 -8.33
N PRO A 81 2.84 25.55 -8.01
CA PRO A 81 3.69 25.82 -6.88
C PRO A 81 3.02 25.46 -5.55
N SER A 82 3.83 25.05 -4.58
CA SER A 82 3.42 24.95 -3.17
C SER A 82 3.77 26.23 -2.40
N SER A 83 2.96 26.54 -1.39
CA SER A 83 3.08 27.73 -0.54
C SER A 83 4.40 27.77 0.22
N ASN A 84 4.93 28.96 0.53
CA ASN A 84 6.21 29.09 1.24
C ASN A 84 6.14 28.59 2.69
N TYR A 85 6.56 27.35 2.92
CA TYR A 85 6.70 26.76 4.26
C TYR A 85 8.14 26.39 4.57
N LYS A 86 8.54 26.70 5.80
CA LYS A 86 9.80 26.28 6.39
C LYS A 86 9.50 25.18 7.41
N PHE A 87 9.98 23.98 7.13
CA PHE A 87 9.87 22.86 8.05
C PHE A 87 10.61 23.15 9.37
N ILE A 88 9.92 22.96 10.49
CA ILE A 88 10.46 23.18 11.84
C ILE A 88 10.53 21.87 12.61
N LYS A 89 9.38 21.19 12.74
CA LYS A 89 9.24 19.93 13.47
C LYS A 89 8.05 19.14 12.95
N LYS A 90 8.01 17.86 13.33
CA LYS A 90 6.94 16.91 13.02
C LYS A 90 5.88 16.91 14.13
N ALA A 91 4.60 16.97 13.77
CA ALA A 91 3.49 16.67 14.65
C ALA A 91 3.42 15.15 14.94
N LYS A 92 2.62 14.76 15.94
CA LYS A 92 2.35 13.34 16.22
C LYS A 92 1.42 12.78 15.14
N LEU A 93 1.76 11.62 14.57
CA LEU A 93 0.90 10.95 13.59
C LEU A 93 -0.50 10.63 14.13
N ASP A 94 -1.50 10.89 13.31
CA ASP A 94 -2.90 10.55 13.51
C ASP A 94 -3.30 9.44 12.54
N PHE A 95 -3.36 8.21 13.04
CA PHE A 95 -3.79 7.04 12.26
C PHE A 95 -5.30 6.90 12.12
N SER A 96 -6.08 7.80 12.74
CA SER A 96 -7.55 7.82 12.58
C SER A 96 -7.99 8.62 11.35
N SER A 97 -7.09 9.36 10.71
CA SER A 97 -7.41 10.19 9.55
C SER A 97 -7.58 9.41 8.24
N ASP A 98 -7.11 8.15 8.19
CA ASP A 98 -7.21 7.27 7.03
C ASP A 98 -7.32 5.81 7.52
N GLU A 99 -8.41 5.14 7.17
CA GLU A 99 -8.67 3.76 7.63
C GLU A 99 -7.64 2.75 7.08
N GLY A 100 -7.10 3.01 5.89
CA GLY A 100 -6.10 2.16 5.23
C GLY A 100 -4.70 2.26 5.87
N ALA A 101 -4.36 3.42 6.43
CA ALA A 101 -3.03 3.73 6.97
C ALA A 101 -2.61 2.79 8.10
N TYR A 102 -3.55 2.29 8.91
CA TYR A 102 -3.21 1.41 10.03
C TYR A 102 -2.59 0.07 9.58
N ASN A 103 -2.96 -0.41 8.39
CA ASN A 103 -2.39 -1.62 7.79
C ASN A 103 -0.90 -1.46 7.46
N PHE A 104 -0.46 -0.23 7.19
CA PHE A 104 0.92 0.11 6.81
C PHE A 104 1.66 0.90 7.89
N ARG A 105 1.15 0.89 9.13
CA ARG A 105 1.63 1.73 10.24
C ARG A 105 3.14 1.65 10.50
N THR A 106 3.76 0.49 10.32
CA THR A 106 5.20 0.33 10.53
C THR A 106 5.99 1.14 9.50
N ARG A 107 5.68 0.95 8.21
CA ARG A 107 6.32 1.69 7.10
C ARG A 107 6.09 3.19 7.22
N ILE A 108 4.86 3.59 7.55
CA ILE A 108 4.51 5.00 7.78
C ILE A 108 5.31 5.60 8.94
N LYS A 109 5.41 4.89 10.08
CA LYS A 109 6.18 5.38 11.23
C LYS A 109 7.67 5.50 10.92
N GLU A 110 8.24 4.52 10.23
CA GLU A 110 9.65 4.52 9.85
C GLU A 110 9.97 5.67 8.90
N ALA A 111 9.21 5.81 7.81
CA ALA A 111 9.34 6.91 6.86
C ALA A 111 9.12 8.27 7.54
N TYR A 112 8.11 8.39 8.40
CA TYR A 112 7.85 9.62 9.12
C TYR A 112 8.95 9.94 10.13
N ALA A 113 9.59 8.95 10.76
CA ALA A 113 10.68 9.17 11.71
C ALA A 113 11.95 9.66 11.01
N SER A 114 12.34 9.02 9.90
CA SER A 114 13.59 9.31 9.19
C SER A 114 13.48 10.45 8.17
N GLY A 115 12.31 10.65 7.56
CA GLY A 115 12.13 11.56 6.43
C GLY A 115 12.04 13.04 6.79
N THR A 116 12.15 13.89 5.80
CA THR A 116 11.78 15.32 5.83
C THR A 116 10.79 15.58 4.72
N PRO A 117 10.03 16.69 4.74
CA PRO A 117 9.09 16.95 3.66
C PRO A 117 9.77 16.86 2.29
N ASP A 118 9.12 16.16 1.37
CA ASP A 118 9.57 15.81 0.02
C ASP A 118 8.49 16.12 -1.03
N PHE A 119 7.24 16.34 -0.61
CA PHE A 119 6.13 16.70 -1.46
C PHE A 119 5.39 17.93 -0.94
N ALA A 120 5.08 18.87 -1.85
CA ALA A 120 4.30 20.08 -1.59
C ALA A 120 4.66 20.81 -0.27
N ARG A 121 5.94 20.75 0.14
CA ARG A 121 6.57 21.33 1.35
C ARG A 121 6.13 20.85 2.72
N TYR A 122 4.94 20.27 2.84
CA TYR A 122 4.40 19.85 4.14
C TYR A 122 4.45 18.35 4.34
N TYR A 123 4.59 17.60 3.25
CA TYR A 123 4.29 16.19 3.24
C TYR A 123 5.57 15.38 3.18
N ILE A 124 5.62 14.36 4.02
CA ILE A 124 6.57 13.25 3.89
C ILE A 124 5.82 12.13 3.20
N THR A 125 6.29 11.69 2.04
CA THR A 125 5.70 10.57 1.32
C THR A 125 6.30 9.23 1.73
N VAL A 126 5.53 8.16 1.56
CA VAL A 126 6.00 6.79 1.70
C VAL A 126 5.28 5.94 0.66
N ILE A 127 6.06 5.17 -0.11
CA ILE A 127 5.57 4.35 -1.22
C ILE A 127 5.95 2.90 -0.94
N PHE A 128 5.06 1.98 -1.24
CA PHE A 128 5.25 0.54 -1.05
C PHE A 128 4.51 -0.26 -2.11
N GLY A 129 4.99 -1.48 -2.35
CA GLY A 129 4.37 -2.39 -3.31
C GLY A 129 2.98 -2.85 -2.87
N CYS A 130 2.10 -2.98 -3.86
CA CYS A 130 0.73 -3.44 -3.74
C CYS A 130 0.53 -4.87 -4.31
N GLY A 131 1.57 -5.41 -4.97
CA GLY A 131 1.57 -6.69 -5.69
C GLY A 131 1.63 -6.46 -7.21
N ALA A 132 1.87 -7.49 -8.03
CA ALA A 132 1.77 -7.45 -9.50
C ALA A 132 2.29 -6.15 -10.19
N SER A 133 3.47 -5.66 -9.78
CA SER A 133 4.08 -4.39 -10.26
C SER A 133 3.30 -3.10 -9.96
N CYS A 134 2.21 -3.18 -9.19
CA CYS A 134 1.48 -2.05 -8.64
C CYS A 134 2.16 -1.51 -7.37
N ILE A 135 2.10 -0.19 -7.22
CA ILE A 135 2.52 0.54 -6.02
C ILE A 135 1.34 1.28 -5.42
N MET A 136 1.41 1.50 -4.12
CA MET A 136 0.53 2.38 -3.37
C MET A 136 1.35 3.20 -2.38
N GLY A 137 0.74 4.17 -1.73
CA GLY A 137 1.47 4.96 -0.75
C GLY A 137 0.61 5.94 0.01
N SER A 138 1.25 6.60 0.96
CA SER A 138 0.63 7.61 1.80
C SER A 138 1.54 8.81 1.91
N MET A 139 0.95 9.93 2.31
CA MET A 139 1.69 11.12 2.67
C MET A 139 1.23 11.64 4.03
N MET A 140 2.19 12.08 4.83
CA MET A 140 1.97 12.52 6.20
C MET A 140 2.21 14.02 6.29
N ASP A 141 1.20 14.78 6.71
CA ASP A 141 1.30 16.22 6.94
C ASP A 141 2.07 16.49 8.23
N VAL A 142 3.25 17.10 8.13
CA VAL A 142 4.10 17.34 9.30
C VAL A 142 3.52 18.36 10.29
N ARG A 143 2.49 19.13 9.91
CA ARG A 143 1.91 20.18 10.75
C ARG A 143 0.90 19.65 11.76
N ASP A 144 0.07 18.71 11.34
CA ASP A 144 -1.01 18.15 12.17
C ASP A 144 -0.94 16.62 12.33
N GLY A 145 -0.06 15.95 11.58
CA GLY A 145 0.17 14.52 11.66
C GLY A 145 -0.85 13.68 10.92
N LYS A 146 -1.80 14.29 10.19
CA LYS A 146 -2.77 13.56 9.39
C LYS A 146 -2.10 12.84 8.23
N ILE A 147 -2.66 11.69 7.90
CA ILE A 147 -2.23 10.80 6.85
C ILE A 147 -3.26 10.84 5.74
N TYR A 148 -2.79 10.93 4.50
CA TYR A 148 -3.60 10.92 3.29
C TYR A 148 -3.05 9.88 2.31
N GLY A 149 -3.94 9.18 1.60
CA GLY A 149 -3.54 8.30 0.50
C GLY A 149 -2.95 9.08 -0.67
N LEU A 150 -1.87 8.55 -1.26
CA LEU A 150 -1.39 9.02 -2.57
C LEU A 150 -2.32 8.50 -3.67
N PRO A 151 -2.42 9.17 -4.83
CA PRO A 151 -3.27 8.72 -5.94
C PRO A 151 -2.55 7.60 -6.71
N LEU A 152 -2.21 6.54 -5.99
CA LEU A 152 -1.50 5.36 -6.45
C LEU A 152 -2.38 4.13 -6.20
N GLY A 153 -2.32 3.15 -7.08
CA GLY A 153 -3.06 1.90 -6.97
C GLY A 153 -3.32 1.29 -8.34
N GLU A 154 -4.29 0.39 -8.40
CA GLU A 154 -4.65 -0.33 -9.63
C GLU A 154 -5.04 0.63 -10.76
N GLU A 155 -5.90 1.61 -10.49
CA GLU A 155 -6.42 2.60 -11.47
C GLU A 155 -5.35 3.53 -12.07
N THR A 156 -4.17 3.61 -11.45
CA THR A 156 -3.05 4.41 -11.92
C THR A 156 -1.82 3.55 -12.19
N SER A 157 -1.97 2.23 -12.18
CA SER A 157 -0.93 1.28 -12.54
C SER A 157 -1.14 0.86 -13.98
N CYS A 158 -0.05 0.74 -14.72
CA CYS A 158 -0.04 0.21 -16.07
C CYS A 158 1.03 -0.87 -16.19
N MET A 159 0.80 -1.80 -17.11
CA MET A 159 1.71 -2.92 -17.38
C MET A 159 3.06 -2.41 -17.90
N PHE A 160 3.03 -1.43 -18.79
CA PHE A 160 4.20 -0.81 -19.40
C PHE A 160 4.39 0.60 -18.84
N ALA A 161 4.74 0.69 -17.56
CA ALA A 161 5.08 1.97 -16.95
C ALA A 161 6.55 2.31 -17.21
N GLU A 162 6.79 3.50 -17.75
CA GLU A 162 8.13 4.05 -17.91
C GLU A 162 8.65 4.59 -16.57
N ASP A 163 7.77 5.22 -15.78
CA ASP A 163 8.11 5.78 -14.48
C ASP A 163 6.86 5.91 -13.59
N ARG A 164 7.05 6.00 -12.27
CA ARG A 164 5.97 6.00 -11.27
C ARG A 164 6.31 6.93 -10.10
N ALA A 165 5.27 7.55 -9.54
CA ALA A 165 5.34 8.39 -8.36
C ALA A 165 6.39 9.51 -8.44
N ILE A 166 6.26 10.36 -9.45
CA ILE A 166 7.14 11.51 -9.69
C ILE A 166 6.52 12.76 -9.07
N PHE A 167 7.24 13.37 -8.14
CA PHE A 167 6.83 14.59 -7.45
C PHE A 167 8.05 15.30 -6.89
N ASN A 168 7.87 16.52 -6.37
CA ASN A 168 8.94 17.21 -5.67
C ASN A 168 8.43 18.13 -4.55
N LEU A 169 9.39 18.64 -3.80
CA LEU A 169 9.15 19.46 -2.62
C LEU A 169 8.35 20.72 -2.92
N ASN A 170 8.58 21.36 -4.06
CA ASN A 170 8.12 22.72 -4.33
C ASN A 170 6.82 22.76 -5.14
N SER A 171 6.27 21.60 -5.50
CA SER A 171 5.09 21.50 -6.34
C SER A 171 3.98 20.69 -5.67
N ARG A 172 2.74 21.02 -6.03
CA ARG A 172 1.54 20.24 -5.70
C ARG A 172 1.20 19.21 -6.79
N LEU A 173 1.94 19.20 -7.89
CA LEU A 173 1.80 18.22 -8.95
C LEU A 173 2.40 16.87 -8.53
N PHE A 174 1.64 15.80 -8.76
CA PHE A 174 2.01 14.43 -8.51
C PHE A 174 1.69 13.59 -9.75
N ILE A 175 2.71 12.99 -10.36
CA ILE A 175 2.54 12.06 -11.48
C ILE A 175 2.54 10.65 -10.90
N ALA A 176 1.37 10.01 -10.89
CA ALA A 176 1.22 8.65 -10.39
C ALA A 176 1.96 7.65 -11.27
N SER A 177 1.84 7.79 -12.59
CA SER A 177 2.53 6.95 -13.57
C SER A 177 2.61 7.63 -14.94
N ILE A 178 3.66 7.24 -15.67
CA ILE A 178 3.86 7.52 -17.09
C ILE A 178 3.84 6.16 -17.79
N CYS A 179 2.92 6.00 -18.74
CA CYS A 179 2.53 4.71 -19.25
C CYS A 179 2.57 4.65 -20.77
N LYS A 180 2.86 3.46 -21.30
CA LYS A 180 2.66 3.11 -22.71
C LYS A 180 1.52 2.10 -22.84
N GLU A 181 0.89 2.06 -24.00
CA GLU A 181 -0.12 1.05 -24.32
C GLU A 181 0.53 -0.32 -24.60
N SER A 182 1.72 -0.31 -25.21
CA SER A 182 2.54 -1.48 -25.51
C SER A 182 4.05 -1.16 -25.37
N PRO A 183 4.94 -2.15 -25.26
CA PRO A 183 6.36 -1.89 -25.09
C PRO A 183 7.02 -1.24 -26.32
N GLU A 184 6.41 -1.37 -27.50
CA GLU A 184 6.90 -0.76 -28.75
C GLU A 184 6.40 0.67 -28.97
N ASP A 185 5.42 1.15 -28.19
CA ASP A 185 4.87 2.49 -28.38
C ASP A 185 5.86 3.59 -27.98
N GLU A 186 6.04 4.56 -28.86
CA GLU A 186 6.83 5.76 -28.59
C GLU A 186 6.05 6.79 -27.76
N SER A 187 4.72 6.79 -27.86
CA SER A 187 3.84 7.71 -27.13
C SER A 187 3.56 7.21 -25.73
N VAL A 188 3.54 8.15 -24.77
CA VAL A 188 3.15 7.89 -23.39
C VAL A 188 1.87 8.65 -23.03
N TYR A 189 1.12 8.12 -22.08
CA TYR A 189 0.02 8.81 -21.40
C TYR A 189 0.32 8.93 -19.90
N TYR A 190 -0.37 9.86 -19.23
CA TYR A 190 -0.05 10.27 -17.86
C TYR A 190 -1.24 10.08 -16.94
N HIS A 191 -1.00 9.49 -15.76
CA HIS A 191 -1.92 9.61 -14.63
C HIS A 191 -1.42 10.72 -13.71
N ALA A 192 -1.96 11.92 -13.87
CA ALA A 192 -1.49 13.11 -13.17
C ALA A 192 -2.55 13.76 -12.29
N PHE A 193 -2.09 14.26 -11.15
CA PHE A 193 -2.95 14.84 -10.12
C PHE A 193 -2.31 16.08 -9.51
N VAL A 194 -3.15 17.01 -9.08
CA VAL A 194 -2.74 18.17 -8.28
C VAL A 194 -3.34 18.03 -6.90
N TRP A 195 -2.50 18.17 -5.88
CA TRP A 195 -2.95 18.23 -4.50
C TRP A 195 -3.68 19.55 -4.23
N ASN A 196 -4.96 19.45 -3.88
CA ASN A 196 -5.75 20.57 -3.41
C ASN A 196 -5.57 20.72 -1.89
N GLU A 197 -4.77 21.69 -1.49
CA GLU A 197 -4.38 21.89 -0.10
C GLU A 197 -5.55 22.28 0.81
N ASP A 198 -6.52 23.04 0.30
CA ASP A 198 -7.67 23.50 1.07
C ASP A 198 -8.69 22.38 1.31
N LYS A 199 -8.89 21.53 0.28
CA LYS A 199 -9.83 20.41 0.33
C LYS A 199 -9.22 19.11 0.85
N LYS A 200 -7.88 19.03 0.90
CA LYS A 200 -7.12 17.82 1.22
C LYS A 200 -7.49 16.62 0.34
N VAL A 201 -7.57 16.86 -0.98
CA VAL A 201 -7.84 15.82 -1.99
C VAL A 201 -6.96 16.00 -3.22
N PHE A 202 -6.71 14.91 -3.95
CA PHE A 202 -6.09 14.96 -5.27
C PHE A 202 -7.14 15.21 -6.36
N GLU A 203 -6.88 16.18 -7.23
CA GLU A 203 -7.71 16.52 -8.38
C GLU A 203 -6.97 16.09 -9.66
N LYS A 204 -7.62 15.31 -10.54
CA LYS A 204 -7.03 14.88 -11.82
C LYS A 204 -6.71 16.10 -12.69
N VAL A 205 -5.62 16.02 -13.45
CA VAL A 205 -5.23 17.03 -14.44
C VAL A 205 -4.87 16.38 -15.77
N GLU A 206 -5.08 17.12 -16.85
CA GLU A 206 -4.84 16.65 -18.22
C GLU A 206 -3.38 16.86 -18.63
N GLU A 207 -2.92 16.08 -19.61
CA GLU A 207 -1.54 16.16 -20.11
C GLU A 207 -1.12 17.57 -20.54
N LYS A 208 -2.02 18.28 -21.24
CA LYS A 208 -1.79 19.66 -21.71
C LYS A 208 -1.48 20.67 -20.59
N ASP A 209 -1.85 20.36 -19.35
CA ASP A 209 -1.69 21.25 -18.20
C ASP A 209 -0.37 20.97 -17.45
N ILE A 210 0.20 19.77 -17.64
CA ILE A 210 1.42 19.29 -16.97
C ILE A 210 2.66 19.29 -17.86
N LYS A 211 2.50 19.65 -19.14
CA LYS A 211 3.57 19.96 -20.10
C LYS A 211 3.60 21.46 -20.40
#